data_AF-A0A315D0Y5-F1
#
_entry.id   AF-A0A315D0Y5-F1
#
_cell.length_a   1.000
_cell.length_b   1.000
_cell.length_c   1.000
_cell.angle_alpha   90.00
_cell.angle_beta   90.00
_cell.angle_gamma   90.00
#
_symmetry.space_group_name_H-M   'P 1'
#
loop_
_entity.id
_entity.type
_entity.pdbx_description
1 polymer ?
#
loop_
_entity_poly.entity_id
_entity_poly.type
_entity_poly.pdbx_seq_one_letter_code
_entity_poly.pdbx_strand_id
1 'polypeptide(L)'
;MTGFFDVGLISPENLAIRAEKKTKKLKYKDVARYEQASPEQIVEVIQGGRFDSSYELPLRLLFWQRCNDERLEVGRVGLKFDERENLQKLLLLIDQNTDSHLLLKAEIFRQLEQFDEARFMLDHDFDEEMAPRAEQLMLAIERKDTLPFQFVGRDDEYDYETAWLARRYAPEDPTKFNFAELTPPVFKISNRDWWVKVLGMLRHNWALIERNDDDTATVYFFQDQGGKDRPAIIDSLSFADVREARQGLKENGFELLKTYPGPWMGCEPKGFIYDNRGAGNFVYSQRGFWVK
;
A
#
# COMPACT_ATOMS: atom_id res chain seq x y z
N MET A 1 8.92 30.70 -36.00
CA MET A 1 9.16 29.25 -35.98
C MET A 1 8.23 28.63 -34.97
N THR A 2 7.07 28.19 -35.45
CA THR A 2 6.01 27.54 -34.67
C THR A 2 6.32 26.05 -34.59
N GLY A 3 6.72 25.57 -33.40
CA GLY A 3 6.89 24.16 -33.12
C GLY A 3 5.54 23.47 -33.08
N PHE A 4 5.32 22.58 -34.04
CA PHE A 4 4.19 21.68 -34.14
C PHE A 4 4.10 20.83 -32.87
N PHE A 5 2.96 20.88 -32.18
CA PHE A 5 2.55 19.84 -31.25
C PHE A 5 2.26 18.59 -32.07
N ASP A 6 3.09 17.56 -31.90
CA ASP A 6 2.85 16.23 -32.44
C ASP A 6 1.70 15.60 -31.63
N VAL A 7 0.48 15.80 -32.13
CA VAL A 7 -0.71 15.11 -31.62
C VAL A 7 -0.57 13.66 -32.07
N GLY A 8 -0.05 12.81 -31.19
CA GLY A 8 0.33 11.43 -31.47
C GLY A 8 -0.62 10.72 -32.43
N LEU A 9 -0.06 10.26 -33.55
CA LEU A 9 -0.76 9.47 -34.56
C LEU A 9 -1.44 8.28 -33.88
N ILE A 10 -2.78 8.27 -33.90
CA ILE A 10 -3.58 7.15 -33.39
C ILE A 10 -3.13 5.89 -34.14
N SER A 11 -2.66 4.88 -33.41
CA SER A 11 -2.15 3.65 -34.02
C SER A 11 -3.21 3.00 -34.93
N PRO A 12 -2.79 2.33 -36.03
CA PRO A 12 -3.70 1.60 -36.91
C PRO A 12 -4.57 0.57 -36.18
N GLU A 13 -4.04 -0.04 -35.11
CA GLU A 13 -4.79 -0.95 -34.24
C GLU A 13 -5.92 -0.25 -33.49
N ASN A 14 -5.67 0.94 -32.94
CA ASN A 14 -6.69 1.74 -32.26
C ASN A 14 -7.79 2.21 -33.22
N LEU A 15 -7.46 2.48 -34.48
CA LEU A 15 -8.44 2.77 -35.52
C LEU A 15 -9.29 1.54 -35.88
N ALA A 16 -8.68 0.36 -35.97
CA ALA A 16 -9.39 -0.90 -36.20
C ALA A 16 -10.36 -1.22 -35.05
N ILE A 17 -9.93 -1.06 -33.80
CA ILE A 17 -10.77 -1.24 -32.60
C ILE A 17 -11.95 -0.26 -32.62
N ARG A 18 -11.71 1.01 -32.99
CA ARG A 18 -12.78 2.02 -33.10
C ARG A 18 -13.78 1.68 -34.20
N ALA A 19 -13.30 1.22 -35.35
CA ALA A 19 -14.14 0.77 -36.45
C ALA A 19 -15.00 -0.41 -36.00
N GLU A 20 -14.40 -1.43 -35.38
CA GLU A 20 -15.10 -2.61 -34.87
C GLU A 20 -16.16 -2.27 -33.80
N LYS A 21 -15.84 -1.38 -32.86
CA LYS A 21 -16.81 -0.84 -31.88
C LYS A 21 -17.99 -0.15 -32.58
N LYS A 22 -17.73 0.62 -33.65
CA LYS A 22 -18.77 1.27 -34.46
C LYS A 22 -19.67 0.25 -35.16
N THR A 23 -19.07 -0.78 -35.75
CA THR A 23 -19.79 -1.87 -36.44
C THR A 23 -20.65 -2.67 -35.48
N LYS A 24 -20.11 -3.02 -34.30
CA LYS A 24 -20.87 -3.67 -33.21
C LYS A 24 -22.01 -2.78 -32.73
N LYS A 25 -21.78 -1.48 -32.51
CA LYS A 25 -22.81 -0.52 -32.07
C LYS A 25 -23.96 -0.39 -33.08
N LEU A 26 -23.67 -0.48 -34.38
CA LEU A 26 -24.72 -0.56 -35.42
C LEU A 26 -25.45 -1.90 -35.41
N LYS A 27 -24.71 -3.02 -35.32
CA LYS A 27 -25.25 -4.38 -35.35
C LYS A 27 -26.25 -4.64 -34.21
N TYR A 28 -26.01 -4.06 -33.05
CA TYR A 28 -26.84 -4.25 -31.85
C TYR A 28 -27.71 -3.05 -31.49
N LYS A 29 -27.91 -2.11 -32.43
CA LYS A 29 -28.69 -0.88 -32.19
C LYS A 29 -30.14 -1.17 -31.78
N ASP A 30 -30.75 -2.18 -32.41
CA ASP A 30 -32.17 -2.50 -32.30
C ASP A 30 -32.44 -3.76 -31.44
N VAL A 31 -31.40 -4.29 -30.79
CA VAL A 31 -31.57 -5.41 -29.83
C VAL A 31 -32.10 -4.83 -28.53
N ALA A 32 -33.17 -5.45 -28.01
CA ALA A 32 -33.72 -5.12 -26.70
C ALA A 32 -32.60 -5.19 -25.65
N ARG A 33 -32.32 -4.06 -25.00
CA ARG A 33 -31.34 -4.03 -23.92
C ARG A 33 -32.00 -4.68 -22.72
N TYR A 34 -31.38 -5.71 -22.18
CA TYR A 34 -31.74 -6.18 -20.85
C TYR A 34 -31.44 -5.04 -19.88
N GLU A 35 -32.47 -4.58 -19.16
CA GLU A 35 -32.27 -3.67 -18.04
C GLU A 35 -31.51 -4.42 -16.96
N GLN A 36 -30.45 -3.80 -16.44
CA GLN A 36 -29.72 -4.36 -15.30
C GLN A 36 -30.62 -4.31 -14.07
N ALA A 37 -30.50 -5.32 -13.20
CA ALA A 37 -31.25 -5.35 -11.96
C ALA A 37 -30.87 -4.16 -11.05
N SER A 38 -31.86 -3.56 -10.39
CA SER A 38 -31.63 -2.54 -9.37
C SER A 38 -31.06 -3.15 -8.09
N PRO A 39 -30.40 -2.37 -7.22
CA PRO A 39 -29.97 -2.86 -5.91
C PRO A 39 -31.11 -3.49 -5.10
N GLU A 40 -32.31 -2.90 -5.13
CA GLU A 40 -33.49 -3.41 -4.42
C GLU A 40 -33.90 -4.80 -4.93
N GLN A 41 -33.91 -4.99 -6.25
CA GLN A 41 -34.23 -6.29 -6.85
C GLN A 41 -33.20 -7.37 -6.46
N ILE A 42 -31.92 -7.01 -6.39
CA ILE A 42 -30.87 -7.94 -6.00
C ILE A 42 -30.98 -8.29 -4.51
N VAL A 43 -31.25 -7.30 -3.65
CA VAL A 43 -31.40 -7.53 -2.20
C VAL A 43 -32.58 -8.44 -1.90
N GLU A 44 -33.69 -8.32 -2.62
CA GLU A 44 -34.86 -9.20 -2.49
C GLU A 44 -34.49 -10.66 -2.81
N VAL A 45 -33.67 -10.90 -3.85
CA VAL A 45 -33.19 -12.24 -4.18
C VAL A 45 -32.28 -12.78 -3.08
N ILE A 46 -31.34 -11.96 -2.59
CA ILE A 46 -30.40 -12.33 -1.51
C ILE A 46 -31.17 -12.70 -0.24
N GLN A 47 -32.14 -11.88 0.18
CA GLN A 47 -32.97 -12.11 1.37
C GLN A 47 -33.94 -13.27 1.19
N GLY A 48 -34.46 -13.47 -0.03
CA GLY A 48 -35.35 -14.57 -0.36
C GLY A 48 -34.66 -15.94 -0.29
N GLY A 49 -33.33 -16.01 -0.38
CA GLY A 49 -32.54 -17.24 -0.22
C GLY A 49 -32.82 -18.32 -1.27
N ARG A 50 -33.41 -17.94 -2.42
CA ARG A 50 -33.82 -18.88 -3.48
C ARG A 50 -32.74 -19.06 -4.55
N PHE A 51 -31.49 -19.25 -4.13
CA PHE A 51 -30.36 -19.48 -5.03
C PHE A 51 -29.39 -20.47 -4.41
N ASP A 52 -28.60 -21.12 -5.25
CA ASP A 52 -27.55 -22.02 -4.80
C ASP A 52 -26.45 -21.22 -4.08
N SER A 53 -25.90 -21.77 -2.99
CA SER A 53 -24.80 -21.17 -2.22
C SER A 53 -23.60 -20.71 -3.08
N SER A 54 -23.33 -21.40 -4.19
CA SER A 54 -22.28 -21.03 -5.15
C SER A 54 -22.50 -19.67 -5.82
N TYR A 55 -23.75 -19.18 -5.87
CA TYR A 55 -24.09 -17.85 -6.41
C TYR A 55 -24.09 -16.75 -5.35
N GLU A 56 -23.91 -17.07 -4.08
CA GLU A 56 -24.02 -16.07 -3.02
C GLU A 56 -22.96 -14.98 -3.17
N LEU A 57 -21.68 -15.36 -3.30
CA LEU A 57 -20.59 -14.42 -3.45
C LEU A 57 -20.77 -13.51 -4.69
N PRO A 58 -21.01 -14.05 -5.91
CA PRO A 58 -21.30 -13.22 -7.08
C PRO A 58 -22.48 -12.27 -6.91
N LEU A 59 -23.60 -12.72 -6.31
CA LEU A 59 -24.78 -11.88 -6.12
C LEU A 59 -24.52 -10.73 -5.15
N ARG A 60 -23.81 -10.99 -4.05
CA ARG A 60 -23.43 -9.96 -3.08
C ARG A 60 -22.43 -8.95 -3.63
N LEU A 61 -21.49 -9.40 -4.46
CA LEU A 61 -20.57 -8.52 -5.18
C LEU A 61 -21.31 -7.63 -6.18
N LEU A 62 -22.25 -8.21 -6.93
CA LEU A 62 -23.10 -7.46 -7.86
C LEU A 62 -23.92 -6.39 -7.11
N PHE A 63 -24.56 -6.75 -6.00
CA PHE A 63 -25.29 -5.78 -5.18
C PHE A 63 -24.40 -4.61 -4.74
N TRP A 64 -23.21 -4.91 -4.21
CA TRP A 64 -22.27 -3.89 -3.77
C TRP A 64 -21.78 -3.00 -4.92
N GLN A 65 -21.46 -3.59 -6.09
CA GLN A 65 -21.09 -2.85 -7.28
C GLN A 65 -22.18 -1.87 -7.70
N ARG A 66 -23.45 -2.32 -7.76
CA ARG A 66 -24.58 -1.47 -8.16
C ARG A 66 -24.78 -0.30 -7.20
N CYS A 67 -24.65 -0.53 -5.89
CA CYS A 67 -24.73 0.54 -4.90
C CYS A 67 -23.58 1.56 -5.07
N ASN A 68 -22.36 1.09 -5.39
CA ASN A 68 -21.23 1.99 -5.64
C ASN A 68 -21.38 2.78 -6.93
N ASP A 69 -21.89 2.16 -8.01
CA ASP A 69 -22.19 2.85 -9.27
C ASP A 69 -23.19 3.99 -9.04
N GLU A 70 -24.29 3.74 -8.33
CA GLU A 70 -25.28 4.76 -8.00
C GLU A 70 -24.67 5.88 -7.13
N ARG A 71 -23.80 5.54 -6.18
CA ARG A 71 -23.12 6.51 -5.32
C ARG A 71 -22.15 7.40 -6.09
N LEU A 72 -21.47 6.86 -7.10
CA LEU A 72 -20.61 7.63 -8.00
C LEU A 72 -21.42 8.62 -8.86
N GLU A 73 -22.65 8.29 -9.22
CA GLU A 73 -23.54 9.17 -10.01
C GLU A 73 -24.24 10.25 -9.18
N VAL A 74 -24.76 9.89 -7.99
CA VAL A 74 -25.62 10.76 -7.17
C VAL A 74 -24.82 11.60 -6.16
N GLY A 75 -23.60 11.17 -5.80
CA GLY A 75 -22.71 11.87 -4.87
C GLY A 75 -22.66 11.29 -3.46
N ARG A 76 -21.98 11.98 -2.54
CA ARG A 76 -21.48 11.51 -1.22
C ARG A 76 -22.58 11.08 -0.23
N VAL A 77 -23.21 9.93 -0.47
CA VAL A 77 -24.13 9.27 0.47
C VAL A 77 -23.40 8.14 1.17
N GLY A 78 -23.44 8.10 2.50
CA GLY A 78 -22.86 7.00 3.29
C GLY A 78 -23.55 5.65 3.01
N LEU A 79 -22.96 4.56 3.51
CA LEU A 79 -23.55 3.23 3.39
C LEU A 79 -24.90 3.13 4.10
N LYS A 80 -25.91 2.59 3.43
CA LYS A 80 -27.17 2.17 4.04
C LYS A 80 -26.98 0.93 4.94
N PHE A 81 -28.00 0.59 5.73
CA PHE A 81 -27.94 -0.53 6.68
C PHE A 81 -27.75 -1.89 5.98
N ASP A 82 -28.53 -2.14 4.94
CA ASP A 82 -28.46 -3.33 4.09
C ASP A 82 -27.12 -3.45 3.36
N GLU A 83 -26.54 -2.32 2.93
CA GLU A 83 -25.19 -2.29 2.36
C GLU A 83 -24.13 -2.71 3.40
N ARG A 84 -24.17 -2.15 4.62
CA ARG A 84 -23.25 -2.54 5.70
C ARG A 84 -23.37 -4.02 6.05
N GLU A 85 -24.60 -4.53 6.15
CA GLU A 85 -24.83 -5.96 6.41
C GLU A 85 -24.29 -6.83 5.26
N ASN A 86 -24.49 -6.41 4.01
CA ASN A 86 -23.96 -7.13 2.86
C ASN A 86 -22.43 -7.18 2.86
N LEU A 87 -21.77 -6.05 3.15
CA LEU A 87 -20.31 -5.97 3.24
C LEU A 87 -19.75 -6.88 4.34
N GLN A 88 -20.39 -6.91 5.51
CA GLN A 88 -20.00 -7.82 6.58
C GLN A 88 -20.13 -9.30 6.16
N LYS A 89 -21.19 -9.66 5.43
CA LYS A 89 -21.35 -11.02 4.90
C LYS A 89 -20.33 -11.34 3.81
N LEU A 90 -19.97 -10.37 2.95
CA LEU A 90 -18.92 -10.54 1.96
C LEU A 90 -17.57 -10.87 2.62
N LEU A 91 -17.20 -10.21 3.71
CA LEU A 91 -15.97 -10.50 4.45
C LEU A 91 -15.87 -11.96 4.92
N LEU A 92 -17.01 -12.59 5.23
CA LEU A 92 -17.08 -14.00 5.65
C LEU A 92 -16.97 -14.98 4.47
N LEU A 93 -17.38 -14.56 3.27
CA LEU A 93 -17.40 -15.41 2.06
C LEU A 93 -16.11 -15.33 1.26
N ILE A 94 -15.45 -14.18 1.26
CA ILE A 94 -14.17 -13.99 0.56
C ILE A 94 -13.08 -14.70 1.37
N ASP A 95 -12.28 -15.54 0.73
CA ASP A 95 -11.12 -16.17 1.38
C ASP A 95 -9.92 -15.19 1.48
N GLN A 96 -8.72 -15.63 1.85
CA GLN A 96 -7.51 -14.78 1.89
C GLN A 96 -6.38 -15.38 1.04
N ASN A 97 -6.74 -16.13 0.00
CA ASN A 97 -5.77 -16.97 -0.71
C ASN A 97 -5.18 -16.30 -1.95
N THR A 98 -5.69 -15.14 -2.35
CA THR A 98 -5.24 -14.41 -3.54
C THR A 98 -5.10 -12.91 -3.25
N ASP A 99 -4.17 -12.27 -3.96
CA ASP A 99 -3.96 -10.82 -3.97
C ASP A 99 -5.26 -10.05 -4.23
N SER A 100 -6.04 -10.51 -5.20
CA SER A 100 -7.34 -9.91 -5.54
C SER A 100 -8.34 -9.98 -4.39
N HIS A 101 -8.37 -11.07 -3.63
CA HIS A 101 -9.23 -11.18 -2.44
C HIS A 101 -8.75 -10.31 -1.28
N LEU A 102 -7.43 -10.16 -1.10
CA LEU A 102 -6.87 -9.24 -0.10
C LEU A 102 -7.20 -7.78 -0.41
N LEU A 103 -7.03 -7.33 -1.66
CA LEU A 103 -7.44 -5.99 -2.09
C LEU A 103 -8.94 -5.76 -1.91
N LEU A 104 -9.76 -6.75 -2.28
CA LEU A 104 -11.21 -6.69 -2.12
C LEU A 104 -11.61 -6.54 -0.64
N LYS A 105 -10.96 -7.29 0.27
CA LYS A 105 -11.18 -7.14 1.71
C LYS A 105 -10.72 -5.80 2.23
N ALA A 106 -9.56 -5.31 1.80
CA ALA A 106 -9.05 -4.00 2.18
C ALA A 106 -10.05 -2.89 1.81
N GLU A 107 -10.61 -2.97 0.60
CA GLU A 107 -11.62 -2.03 0.12
C GLU A 107 -12.93 -2.12 0.94
N ILE A 108 -13.39 -3.33 1.27
CA ILE A 108 -14.58 -3.51 2.12
C ILE A 108 -14.35 -2.92 3.53
N PHE A 109 -13.22 -3.22 4.16
CA PHE A 109 -12.86 -2.66 5.47
C PHE A 109 -12.77 -1.13 5.40
N ARG A 110 -12.19 -0.56 4.34
CA ARG A 110 -12.13 0.90 4.12
C ARG A 110 -13.52 1.53 4.07
N GLN A 111 -14.46 0.96 3.30
CA GLN A 111 -15.83 1.47 3.21
C GLN A 111 -16.61 1.32 4.52
N LEU A 112 -16.28 0.32 5.33
CA LEU A 112 -16.84 0.12 6.68
C LEU A 112 -16.20 1.03 7.75
N GLU A 113 -15.29 1.93 7.39
CA GLU A 113 -14.52 2.81 8.30
C GLU A 113 -13.55 2.06 9.23
N GLN A 114 -13.22 0.81 8.89
CA GLN A 114 -12.29 -0.06 9.62
C GLN A 114 -10.88 0.05 9.03
N PHE A 115 -10.28 1.23 9.19
CA PHE A 115 -9.04 1.60 8.49
C PHE A 115 -7.81 0.80 8.92
N ASP A 116 -7.75 0.35 10.17
CA ASP A 116 -6.60 -0.41 10.66
C ASP A 116 -6.62 -1.85 10.13
N GLU A 117 -7.80 -2.47 10.08
CA GLU A 117 -8.02 -3.76 9.42
C GLU A 117 -7.76 -3.68 7.92
N ALA A 118 -8.19 -2.60 7.27
CA ALA A 118 -7.91 -2.35 5.86
C ALA A 118 -6.40 -2.26 5.60
N ARG A 119 -5.67 -1.52 6.45
CA ARG A 119 -4.20 -1.40 6.34
C ARG A 119 -3.52 -2.74 6.55
N PHE A 120 -4.01 -3.55 7.50
CA PHE A 120 -3.46 -4.88 7.75
C PHE A 120 -3.62 -5.82 6.55
N MET A 121 -4.76 -5.78 5.83
CA MET A 121 -4.92 -6.54 4.58
C MET A 121 -3.93 -6.13 3.49
N LEU A 122 -3.47 -4.87 3.51
CA LEU A 122 -2.49 -4.33 2.57
C LEU A 122 -1.03 -4.56 3.00
N ASP A 123 -0.79 -5.15 4.18
CA ASP A 123 0.56 -5.55 4.61
C ASP A 123 0.98 -6.88 3.93
N HIS A 124 0.88 -6.91 2.60
CA HIS A 124 1.15 -8.07 1.75
C HIS A 124 1.95 -7.69 0.49
N ASP A 125 2.94 -8.51 0.11
CA ASP A 125 3.76 -8.29 -1.08
C ASP A 125 2.96 -8.61 -2.34
N PHE A 126 2.12 -7.67 -2.78
CA PHE A 126 1.38 -7.79 -4.03
C PHE A 126 2.32 -7.83 -5.25
N ASP A 127 1.91 -8.59 -6.26
CA ASP A 127 2.58 -8.60 -7.56
C ASP A 127 2.54 -7.23 -8.27
N GLU A 128 3.33 -7.08 -9.34
CA GLU A 128 3.41 -5.85 -10.14
C GLU A 128 2.05 -5.42 -10.72
N GLU A 129 1.13 -6.36 -10.98
CA GLU A 129 -0.20 -6.04 -11.52
C GLU A 129 -1.14 -5.46 -10.45
N MET A 130 -0.99 -5.88 -9.20
CA MET A 130 -1.86 -5.52 -8.07
C MET A 130 -1.28 -4.38 -7.20
N ALA A 131 0.04 -4.19 -7.22
CA ALA A 131 0.76 -3.13 -6.51
C ALA A 131 0.19 -1.72 -6.74
N PRO A 132 -0.13 -1.27 -7.99
CA PRO A 132 -0.71 0.05 -8.21
C PRO A 132 -2.08 0.24 -7.52
N ARG A 133 -2.89 -0.82 -7.45
CA ARG A 133 -4.21 -0.79 -6.80
C ARG A 133 -4.07 -0.78 -5.28
N ALA A 134 -3.11 -1.55 -4.76
CA ALA A 134 -2.78 -1.54 -3.34
C ALA A 134 -2.36 -0.14 -2.88
N GLU A 135 -1.54 0.58 -3.65
CA GLU A 135 -1.14 1.96 -3.33
C GLU A 135 -2.33 2.92 -3.33
N GLN A 136 -3.19 2.86 -4.35
CA GLN A 136 -4.36 3.72 -4.41
C GLN A 136 -5.31 3.49 -3.23
N LEU A 137 -5.52 2.23 -2.83
CA LEU A 137 -6.27 1.88 -1.62
C LEU A 137 -5.59 2.40 -0.35
N MET A 138 -4.27 2.23 -0.24
CA MET A 138 -3.50 2.71 0.91
C MET A 138 -3.62 4.23 1.07
N LEU A 139 -3.50 4.99 -0.02
CA LEU A 139 -3.70 6.44 0.00
C LEU A 139 -5.14 6.83 0.41
N ALA A 140 -6.15 6.09 -0.05
CA ALA A 140 -7.54 6.33 0.35
C ALA A 140 -7.76 6.04 1.85
N ILE A 141 -7.16 4.97 2.38
CA ILE A 141 -7.17 4.62 3.81
C ILE A 141 -6.48 5.70 4.65
N GLU A 142 -5.31 6.18 4.23
CA GLU A 142 -4.57 7.26 4.91
C GLU A 142 -5.37 8.57 4.95
N ARG A 143 -6.11 8.88 3.88
CA ARG A 143 -7.02 10.03 3.81
C ARG A 143 -8.33 9.83 4.57
N LYS A 144 -8.56 8.63 5.13
CA LYS A 144 -9.84 8.21 5.72
C LYS A 144 -11.02 8.42 4.77
N ASP A 145 -10.78 8.26 3.47
CA ASP A 145 -11.85 8.33 2.48
C ASP A 145 -12.61 7.01 2.52
N THR A 146 -13.93 7.08 2.61
CA THR A 146 -14.84 5.93 2.65
C THR A 146 -15.63 5.77 1.36
N LEU A 147 -15.55 6.75 0.46
CA LEU A 147 -16.33 6.77 -0.76
C LEU A 147 -15.71 5.85 -1.80
N PRO A 148 -16.52 5.25 -2.68
CA PRO A 148 -16.01 4.51 -3.82
C PRO A 148 -15.28 5.45 -4.77
N PHE A 149 -14.24 4.93 -5.40
CA PHE A 149 -13.50 5.63 -6.44
C PHE A 149 -13.13 4.65 -7.55
N GLN A 150 -12.79 5.18 -8.72
CA GLN A 150 -12.28 4.39 -9.83
C GLN A 150 -10.75 4.39 -9.77
N PHE A 151 -10.15 3.21 -9.89
CA PHE A 151 -8.72 3.10 -10.08
C PHE A 151 -8.31 3.82 -11.38
N VAL A 152 -7.11 4.37 -11.39
CA VAL A 152 -6.54 4.94 -12.61
C VAL A 152 -6.38 3.86 -13.69
N GLY A 153 -6.34 4.29 -14.96
CA GLY A 153 -6.08 3.38 -16.07
C GLY A 153 -4.62 2.93 -16.13
N ARG A 154 -4.35 1.84 -16.84
CA ARG A 154 -3.00 1.25 -16.99
C ARG A 154 -1.91 2.25 -17.40
N ASP A 155 -2.27 3.25 -18.22
CA ASP A 155 -1.31 4.25 -18.70
C ASP A 155 -0.78 5.16 -17.57
N ASP A 156 -1.52 5.25 -16.45
CA ASP A 156 -1.22 6.10 -15.29
C ASP A 156 -0.85 5.28 -14.03
N GLU A 157 -0.71 3.94 -14.13
CA GLU A 157 -0.43 3.06 -12.98
C GLU A 157 1.04 3.10 -12.52
N TYR A 158 1.96 3.51 -13.39
CA TYR A 158 3.42 3.43 -13.16
C TYR A 158 3.90 4.16 -11.88
N ASP A 159 3.35 5.35 -11.63
CA ASP A 159 3.71 6.14 -10.45
C ASP A 159 3.26 5.44 -9.15
N TYR A 160 2.09 4.78 -9.19
CA TYR A 160 1.54 4.04 -8.06
C TYR A 160 2.29 2.73 -7.82
N GLU A 161 2.68 2.03 -8.88
CA GLU A 161 3.54 0.84 -8.78
C GLU A 161 4.86 1.18 -8.09
N THR A 162 5.52 2.23 -8.58
CA THR A 162 6.80 2.70 -8.05
C THR A 162 6.66 3.13 -6.60
N ALA A 163 5.58 3.83 -6.25
CA ALA A 163 5.29 4.21 -4.88
C ALA A 163 5.05 2.98 -3.98
N TRP A 164 4.30 1.99 -4.44
CA TRP A 164 4.05 0.74 -3.70
C TRP A 164 5.34 0.00 -3.41
N LEU A 165 6.16 -0.21 -4.45
CA LEU A 165 7.46 -0.86 -4.33
C LEU A 165 8.37 -0.08 -3.39
N ALA A 166 8.36 1.25 -3.45
CA ALA A 166 9.15 2.09 -2.56
C ALA A 166 8.68 2.06 -1.09
N ARG A 167 7.42 1.68 -0.81
CA ARG A 167 7.01 1.40 0.58
C ARG A 167 7.73 0.15 1.12
N ARG A 168 8.21 -0.74 0.26
CA ARG A 168 8.78 -2.02 0.67
C ARG A 168 10.28 -2.06 0.44
N TYR A 169 11.02 -2.44 1.47
CA TYR A 169 12.44 -2.69 1.33
C TYR A 169 12.66 -4.05 0.67
N ALA A 170 13.25 -4.07 -0.52
CA ALA A 170 13.75 -5.31 -1.13
C ALA A 170 15.12 -5.66 -0.51
N PRO A 171 15.25 -6.79 0.20
CA PRO A 171 16.53 -7.18 0.79
C PRO A 171 17.58 -7.46 -0.28
N GLU A 172 18.86 -7.16 0.04
CA GLU A 172 19.95 -7.47 -0.87
C GLU A 172 20.09 -8.97 -1.08
N ASP A 173 20.37 -9.37 -2.32
CA ASP A 173 20.65 -10.76 -2.66
C ASP A 173 21.95 -11.24 -1.98
N PRO A 174 21.87 -12.14 -0.98
CA PRO A 174 23.02 -12.59 -0.21
C PRO A 174 23.98 -13.44 -1.05
N THR A 175 23.54 -13.98 -2.19
CA THR A 175 24.36 -14.85 -3.05
C THR A 175 25.38 -14.06 -3.88
N LYS A 176 25.19 -12.74 -4.01
CA LYS A 176 26.09 -11.85 -4.76
C LYS A 176 27.33 -11.42 -3.97
N PHE A 177 27.44 -11.80 -2.69
CA PHE A 177 28.50 -11.29 -1.81
C PHE A 177 29.14 -12.39 -0.97
N ASN A 178 30.47 -12.35 -0.88
CA ASN A 178 31.20 -13.15 0.11
C ASN A 178 31.29 -12.36 1.42
N PHE A 179 30.42 -12.67 2.38
CA PHE A 179 30.38 -11.99 3.67
C PHE A 179 31.70 -12.04 4.45
N ALA A 180 32.54 -13.05 4.21
CA ALA A 180 33.84 -13.20 4.87
C ALA A 180 34.88 -12.16 4.40
N GLU A 181 34.67 -11.55 3.24
CA GLU A 181 35.57 -10.54 2.65
C GLU A 181 35.18 -9.11 3.02
N LEU A 182 34.00 -8.89 3.60
CA LEU A 182 33.50 -7.57 3.97
C LEU A 182 34.17 -7.07 5.25
N THR A 183 34.88 -5.95 5.15
CA THR A 183 35.45 -5.23 6.28
C THR A 183 34.81 -3.83 6.34
N PRO A 184 34.12 -3.44 7.43
CA PRO A 184 33.81 -4.18 8.65
C PRO A 184 32.80 -5.35 8.46
N PRO A 185 32.70 -6.32 9.39
CA PRO A 185 31.78 -7.44 9.24
C PRO A 185 30.31 -7.00 9.16
N VAL A 186 29.48 -7.82 8.53
CA VAL A 186 28.03 -7.56 8.44
C VAL A 186 27.38 -7.69 9.81
N PHE A 187 26.65 -6.65 10.20
CA PHE A 187 25.77 -6.66 11.35
C PHE A 187 24.37 -7.09 10.90
N LYS A 188 23.80 -8.08 11.59
CA LYS A 188 22.49 -8.64 11.23
C LYS A 188 21.39 -7.88 11.95
N ILE A 189 20.44 -7.36 11.17
CA ILE A 189 19.15 -6.84 11.62
C ILE A 189 18.12 -7.54 10.74
N SER A 190 17.16 -8.23 11.36
CA SER A 190 16.14 -8.98 10.64
C SER A 190 15.07 -8.06 10.05
N ASN A 191 14.77 -6.95 10.74
CA ASN A 191 13.78 -5.98 10.31
C ASN A 191 14.37 -4.90 9.38
N ARG A 192 13.60 -4.53 8.34
CA ARG A 192 13.94 -3.47 7.38
C ARG A 192 12.82 -2.44 7.19
N ASP A 193 11.91 -2.36 8.16
CA ASP A 193 10.91 -1.31 8.26
C ASP A 193 11.57 -0.01 8.73
N TRP A 194 12.05 0.77 7.76
CA TRP A 194 12.73 2.02 8.01
C TRP A 194 11.83 3.08 8.65
N TRP A 195 12.33 3.71 9.69
CA TRP A 195 11.79 4.93 10.29
C TRP A 195 12.63 6.11 9.85
N VAL A 196 11.99 7.22 9.53
CA VAL A 196 12.64 8.42 8.99
C VAL A 196 12.31 9.64 9.85
N LYS A 197 13.34 10.44 10.13
CA LYS A 197 13.22 11.78 10.71
C LYS A 197 13.86 12.78 9.74
N VAL A 198 13.03 13.64 9.15
CA VAL A 198 13.46 14.67 8.20
C VAL A 198 14.03 15.87 8.98
N LEU A 199 15.32 16.15 8.83
CA LEU A 199 15.99 17.27 9.51
C LEU A 199 16.00 18.55 8.66
N GLY A 200 15.86 18.42 7.34
CA GLY A 200 15.94 19.51 6.38
C GLY A 200 16.08 18.97 4.95
N MET A 201 16.41 19.86 4.01
CA MET A 201 16.53 19.49 2.59
C MET A 201 17.62 18.43 2.40
N LEU A 202 17.23 17.24 1.95
CA LEU A 202 18.10 16.08 1.70
C LEU A 202 18.94 15.66 2.91
N ARG A 203 18.40 15.82 4.12
CA ARG A 203 19.03 15.38 5.37
C ARG A 203 18.05 14.65 6.26
N HIS A 204 18.31 13.37 6.45
CA HIS A 204 17.47 12.46 7.20
C HIS A 204 18.30 11.68 8.21
N ASN A 205 17.64 11.36 9.32
CA ASN A 205 18.09 10.30 10.19
C ASN A 205 17.16 9.11 10.02
N TRP A 206 17.74 7.93 10.04
CA TRP A 206 17.00 6.69 9.87
C TRP A 206 17.08 5.85 11.13
N ALA A 207 16.07 5.03 11.35
CA ALA A 207 16.07 4.06 12.43
C ALA A 207 15.43 2.73 12.01
N LEU A 208 15.89 1.65 12.64
CA LEU A 208 15.30 0.31 12.54
C LEU A 208 15.01 -0.19 13.96
N ILE A 209 13.88 -0.87 14.13
CA ILE A 209 13.53 -1.54 15.37
C ILE A 209 13.78 -3.03 15.20
N GLU A 210 14.67 -3.59 16.02
CA GLU A 210 14.89 -5.03 16.12
C GLU A 210 14.28 -5.55 17.42
N ARG A 211 13.50 -6.62 17.34
CA ARG A 211 13.01 -7.35 18.51
C ARG A 211 14.10 -8.33 18.96
N ASN A 212 14.41 -8.31 20.24
CA ASN A 212 15.35 -9.24 20.87
C ASN A 212 14.61 -10.52 21.32
N ASP A 213 15.36 -11.59 21.60
CA ASP A 213 14.81 -12.89 22.02
C ASP A 213 14.10 -12.84 23.39
N ASP A 214 14.39 -11.82 24.21
CA ASP A 214 13.81 -11.60 25.54
C ASP A 214 12.58 -10.67 25.52
N ASP A 215 11.95 -10.49 24.36
CA ASP A 215 10.83 -9.59 24.08
C ASP A 215 11.12 -8.09 24.22
N THR A 216 12.35 -7.72 24.59
CA THR A 216 12.79 -6.33 24.53
C THR A 216 13.02 -5.88 23.08
N ALA A 217 13.16 -4.57 22.87
CA ALA A 217 13.43 -4.03 21.54
C ALA A 217 14.65 -3.12 21.55
N THR A 218 15.45 -3.22 20.48
CA THR A 218 16.59 -2.33 20.24
C THR A 218 16.30 -1.46 19.02
N VAL A 219 16.37 -0.15 19.18
CA VAL A 219 16.34 0.81 18.08
C VAL A 219 17.76 1.10 17.66
N TYR A 220 18.08 0.86 16.39
CA TYR A 220 19.36 1.20 15.77
C TYR A 220 19.20 2.46 14.92
N PHE A 221 20.12 3.41 15.06
CA PHE A 221 20.09 4.67 14.34
C PHE A 221 21.18 4.76 13.28
N PHE A 222 20.84 5.43 12.18
CA PHE A 222 21.67 5.62 11.01
C PHE A 222 21.57 7.08 10.55
N GLN A 223 22.59 7.53 9.82
CA GLN A 223 22.63 8.82 9.14
C GLN A 223 22.73 8.59 7.63
N ASP A 224 22.22 9.54 6.83
CA ASP A 224 22.33 9.54 5.37
C ASP A 224 23.76 9.27 4.85
N GLN A 225 24.79 9.69 5.60
CA GLN A 225 26.21 9.51 5.26
C GLN A 225 26.97 8.65 6.29
N GLY A 226 26.29 7.78 7.03
CA GLY A 226 26.87 7.02 8.15
C GLY A 226 28.05 6.11 7.79
N GLY A 227 28.22 5.77 6.52
CA GLY A 227 29.36 5.03 5.98
C GLY A 227 29.64 5.41 4.53
N LYS A 228 30.87 5.17 4.05
CA LYS A 228 31.27 5.50 2.67
C LYS A 228 30.55 4.61 1.66
N ASP A 229 30.57 3.30 1.89
CA ASP A 229 30.15 2.28 0.91
C ASP A 229 28.99 1.39 1.41
N ARG A 230 28.67 1.45 2.71
CA ARG A 230 27.62 0.64 3.36
C ARG A 230 26.93 1.40 4.50
N PRO A 231 25.66 1.08 4.82
CA PRO A 231 24.96 1.65 5.97
C PRO A 231 25.65 1.32 7.30
N ALA A 232 25.79 2.32 8.16
CA ALA A 232 26.46 2.17 9.43
C ALA A 232 25.54 2.51 10.61
N ILE A 233 25.50 1.64 11.61
CA ILE A 233 24.85 1.93 12.88
C ILE A 233 25.74 2.94 13.63
N ILE A 234 25.19 4.10 13.95
CA ILE A 234 25.91 5.16 14.68
C ILE A 234 25.55 5.22 16.16
N ASP A 235 24.35 4.73 16.51
CA ASP A 235 23.83 4.76 17.87
C ASP A 235 22.74 3.69 18.03
N SER A 236 22.37 3.38 19.28
CA SER A 236 21.29 2.46 19.60
C SER A 236 20.66 2.78 20.95
N LEU A 237 19.37 2.48 21.09
CA LEU A 237 18.62 2.57 22.34
C LEU A 237 17.84 1.27 22.60
N SER A 238 17.76 0.86 23.85
CA SER A 238 16.98 -0.32 24.28
C SER A 238 15.68 0.11 24.95
N PHE A 239 14.62 -0.63 24.68
CA PHE A 239 13.25 -0.41 25.16
C PHE A 239 12.68 -1.71 25.73
N ALA A 240 11.69 -1.61 26.61
CA ALA A 240 11.08 -2.78 27.24
C ALA A 240 10.33 -3.65 26.24
N ASP A 241 9.73 -3.06 25.21
CA ASP A 241 9.05 -3.77 24.13
C ASP A 241 9.05 -2.97 22.80
N VAL A 242 8.63 -3.61 21.71
CA VAL A 242 8.54 -2.99 20.37
C VAL A 242 7.55 -1.82 20.36
N ARG A 243 6.48 -1.87 21.15
CA ARG A 243 5.45 -0.83 21.19
C ARG A 243 6.01 0.45 21.83
N GLU A 244 6.77 0.33 22.91
CA GLU A 244 7.48 1.44 23.55
C GLU A 244 8.52 2.04 22.60
N ALA A 245 9.29 1.20 21.89
CA ALA A 245 10.24 1.67 20.87
C ALA A 245 9.56 2.49 19.76
N ARG A 246 8.41 2.01 19.25
CA ARG A 246 7.62 2.73 18.24
C ARG A 246 7.09 4.06 18.77
N GLN A 247 6.60 4.07 20.01
CA GLN A 247 6.08 5.28 20.65
C GLN A 247 7.21 6.31 20.85
N GLY A 248 8.35 5.87 21.38
CA GLY A 248 9.52 6.73 21.58
C GLY A 248 10.05 7.32 20.27
N LEU A 249 10.06 6.55 19.18
CA LEU A 249 10.41 7.05 17.85
C LEU A 249 9.46 8.18 17.40
N LYS A 250 8.14 7.97 17.53
CA LYS A 250 7.13 8.98 17.17
C LYS A 250 7.27 10.26 17.98
N GLU A 251 7.43 10.14 19.30
CA GLU A 251 7.62 11.29 20.20
C GLU A 251 8.90 12.08 19.86
N ASN A 252 9.90 11.40 19.30
CA ASN A 252 11.14 12.01 18.83
C ASN A 252 11.11 12.42 17.36
N GLY A 253 9.94 12.43 16.72
CA GLY A 253 9.72 12.94 15.36
C GLY A 253 10.18 12.01 14.24
N PHE A 254 10.31 10.71 14.53
CA PHE A 254 10.46 9.68 13.50
C PHE A 254 9.09 9.17 13.08
N GLU A 255 8.91 9.00 11.78
CA GLU A 255 7.74 8.37 11.20
C GLU A 255 8.14 7.09 10.47
N LEU A 256 7.28 6.08 10.50
CA LEU A 256 7.50 4.85 9.76
C LEU A 256 7.40 5.15 8.26
N LEU A 257 8.44 4.86 7.48
CA LEU A 257 8.55 5.20 6.05
C LEU A 257 7.36 4.63 5.26
N LYS A 258 6.99 3.37 5.54
CA LYS A 258 5.83 2.67 4.93
C LYS A 258 4.52 3.44 5.04
N THR A 259 4.34 4.25 6.08
CA THR A 259 3.13 5.03 6.36
C THR A 259 3.33 6.54 6.22
N TYR A 260 4.56 6.97 5.90
CA TYR A 260 4.93 8.37 5.70
C TYR A 260 5.84 8.50 4.47
N PRO A 261 5.32 8.17 3.27
CA PRO A 261 6.07 8.33 2.04
C PRO A 261 6.27 9.82 1.73
N GLY A 262 7.41 10.16 1.14
CA GLY A 262 7.72 11.52 0.72
C GLY A 262 8.93 11.56 -0.23
N PRO A 263 9.46 12.76 -0.56
CA PRO A 263 10.60 12.90 -1.47
C PRO A 263 11.89 12.18 -1.02
N TRP A 264 11.95 11.74 0.24
CA TRP A 264 13.05 10.95 0.82
C TRP A 264 12.91 9.45 0.59
N MET A 265 11.80 8.97 0.02
CA MET A 265 11.67 7.57 -0.38
C MET A 265 12.76 7.22 -1.40
N GLY A 266 13.36 6.04 -1.25
CA GLY A 266 14.50 5.59 -2.05
C GLY A 266 15.86 6.10 -1.54
N CYS A 267 15.86 7.05 -0.59
CA CYS A 267 17.06 7.53 0.09
C CYS A 267 17.37 6.74 1.37
N GLU A 268 16.54 5.76 1.74
CA GLU A 268 16.83 4.88 2.87
C GLU A 268 18.17 4.15 2.67
N PRO A 269 18.93 3.88 3.74
CA PRO A 269 20.21 3.19 3.62
C PRO A 269 20.05 1.80 2.99
N LYS A 270 20.70 1.59 1.84
CA LYS A 270 20.71 0.31 1.11
C LYS A 270 22.04 -0.41 1.30
N GLY A 271 21.99 -1.73 1.38
CA GLY A 271 23.15 -2.60 1.54
C GLY A 271 23.19 -3.33 2.87
N PHE A 272 24.29 -4.07 3.04
CA PHE A 272 24.59 -4.76 4.29
C PHE A 272 25.05 -3.78 5.35
N ILE A 273 24.39 -3.85 6.50
CA ILE A 273 24.65 -2.99 7.64
C ILE A 273 25.96 -3.41 8.33
N TYR A 274 26.69 -2.45 8.90
CA TYR A 274 27.78 -2.73 9.83
C TYR A 274 27.67 -1.86 11.09
N ASP A 275 28.31 -2.29 12.17
CA ASP A 275 28.33 -1.55 13.43
C ASP A 275 29.48 -0.54 13.46
N ASN A 276 29.14 0.74 13.62
CA ASN A 276 30.09 1.84 13.73
C ASN A 276 29.94 2.62 15.05
N ARG A 277 29.22 2.07 16.03
CA ARG A 277 29.03 2.72 17.34
C ARG A 277 30.36 2.95 18.07
N GLY A 278 31.38 2.14 17.79
CA GLY A 278 32.75 2.31 18.31
C GLY A 278 33.43 3.63 17.94
N ALA A 279 32.92 4.36 16.92
CA ALA A 279 33.43 5.68 16.55
C ALA A 279 32.98 6.82 17.49
N GLY A 280 32.09 6.56 18.46
CA GLY A 280 31.69 7.53 19.48
C GLY A 280 30.62 8.55 19.05
N ASN A 281 29.88 8.27 17.98
CA ASN A 281 28.85 9.16 17.43
C ASN A 281 27.46 8.96 18.07
N PHE A 282 27.41 8.87 19.41
CA PHE A 282 26.21 8.62 20.22
C PHE A 282 25.26 9.84 20.29
N VAL A 283 24.56 10.13 19.19
CA VAL A 283 23.68 11.30 19.06
C VAL A 283 22.44 11.21 19.96
N TYR A 284 21.75 10.08 19.96
CA TYR A 284 20.48 9.89 20.66
C TYR A 284 20.69 9.43 22.10
N SER A 285 21.61 8.49 22.33
CA SER A 285 21.82 7.91 23.65
C SER A 285 22.56 8.82 24.63
N GLN A 286 23.42 9.72 24.15
CA GLN A 286 24.29 10.54 25.03
C GLN A 286 24.16 12.05 24.83
N ARG A 287 23.84 12.55 23.64
CA ARG A 287 23.89 13.99 23.33
C ARG A 287 22.56 14.74 23.55
N GLY A 288 21.58 14.13 24.21
CA GLY A 288 20.33 14.77 24.60
C GLY A 288 19.35 15.03 23.44
N PHE A 289 19.56 14.40 22.27
CA PHE A 289 18.64 14.48 21.13
C PHE A 289 17.48 13.48 21.22
N TRP A 290 17.39 12.75 22.33
CA TRP A 290 16.28 11.87 22.67
C TRP A 290 15.54 12.43 23.88
N VAL A 291 14.25 12.72 23.71
CA VAL A 291 13.34 13.06 24.81
C VAL A 291 12.86 11.75 25.42
N LYS A 292 13.06 11.61 26.74
CA LYS A 292 12.62 10.45 27.53
C LYS A 292 11.16 10.59 27.96
#